data_AF-A0A9D7NEX2-F1
#
_entry.id   AF-A0A9D7NEX2-F1
#
_cell.length_a   1.000
_cell.length_b   1.000
_cell.length_c   1.000
_cell.angle_alpha   90.00
_cell.angle_beta   90.00
_cell.angle_gamma   90.00
#
_symmetry.space_group_name_H-M   'P 1'
#
loop_
_entity.id
_entity.type
_entity.pdbx_description
1 polymer ?
#
loop_
_entity_poly.entity_id
_entity_poly.type
_entity_poly.pdbx_seq_one_letter_code
_entity_poly.pdbx_strand_id
1 'polypeptide(L)'
;MITTILQYELKQLLRKRVGWALLLFILLGGGYAIAYGWLNYQHYRTQIDEVQQKQAETYAELAHKYDTLTQLGDQAPERLKSFGDPIMADWWYRRYSTWLPGSLSALAVGQRDQQTPYQRIQLYRNVNLPELEEINNPEQLLAGNFDLSFVLVYLLPLLVIVLGFNALSQDREEGILSLLKVQGLTPKQLLFTRVGLQFGLLWGLSILICSIGFAVVGADWAYWPAWVLGCGPWLILWAGLVALGKHLGA
;
A
#
# COMPACT_ATOMS: atom_id res chain seq x y z
N MET A 1 -1.61 28.97 30.53
CA MET A 1 -0.29 28.31 30.55
C MET A 1 -0.18 27.20 29.51
N ILE A 2 -1.00 26.15 29.54
CA ILE A 2 -0.91 25.03 28.57
C ILE A 2 -1.03 25.49 27.10
N THR A 3 -1.98 26.39 26.80
CA THR A 3 -2.15 26.98 25.46
C THR A 3 -0.92 27.75 25.00
N THR A 4 -0.27 28.47 25.92
CA THR A 4 0.93 29.25 25.65
C THR A 4 2.12 28.33 25.32
N ILE A 5 2.27 27.23 26.07
CA ILE A 5 3.30 26.21 25.81
C ILE A 5 3.08 25.59 24.43
N LEU A 6 1.85 25.17 24.13
CA LEU A 6 1.50 24.60 22.81
C LEU A 6 1.84 25.56 21.66
N GLN A 7 1.53 26.84 21.80
CA GLN A 7 1.84 27.84 20.77
C GLN A 7 3.35 28.01 20.53
N TYR A 8 4.15 28.07 21.61
CA TYR A 8 5.59 28.20 21.48
C TYR A 8 6.25 26.94 20.93
N GLU A 9 5.84 25.76 21.40
CA GLU A 9 6.32 24.48 20.91
C GLU A 9 5.96 24.28 19.43
N LEU A 10 4.74 24.64 19.02
CA LEU A 10 4.33 24.60 17.62
C LEU A 10 5.17 25.55 16.75
N LYS A 11 5.40 26.80 17.20
CA LYS A 11 6.27 27.75 16.50
C LYS A 11 7.70 27.23 16.38
N GLN A 12 8.24 26.62 17.44
CA GLN A 12 9.59 26.06 17.43
C GLN A 12 9.68 24.88 16.46
N LEU A 13 8.69 23.99 16.48
CA LEU A 13 8.61 22.85 15.57
C LEU A 13 8.54 23.31 14.10
N LEU A 14 7.69 24.30 13.80
CA LEU A 14 7.57 24.89 12.46
C LEU A 14 8.78 25.73 12.04
N ARG A 15 9.69 26.09 12.95
CA ARG A 15 10.91 26.85 12.60
C ARG A 15 12.10 25.93 12.28
N LYS A 16 12.06 24.67 12.71
CA LYS A 16 13.14 23.70 12.48
C LYS A 16 13.18 23.30 10.99
N ARG A 17 14.26 23.71 10.28
CA ARG A 17 14.48 23.38 8.85
C ARG A 17 14.44 21.88 8.57
N VAL A 18 15.01 21.08 9.49
CA VAL A 18 14.99 19.61 9.40
C VAL A 18 13.57 19.06 9.44
N GLY A 19 12.68 19.67 10.24
CA GLY A 19 11.26 19.30 10.27
C GLY A 19 10.61 19.47 8.90
N TRP A 20 10.80 20.62 8.25
CA TRP A 20 10.30 20.84 6.89
C TRP A 20 10.89 19.88 5.86
N ALA A 21 12.19 19.57 5.95
CA ALA A 21 12.82 18.61 5.06
C ALA A 21 12.20 17.21 5.21
N LEU A 22 11.93 16.77 6.43
CA LEU A 22 11.27 15.49 6.72
C LEU A 22 9.81 15.47 6.25
N LEU A 23 9.08 16.57 6.43
CA LEU A 23 7.69 16.70 5.95
C LEU A 23 7.61 16.72 4.43
N LEU A 24 8.55 17.40 3.77
CA LEU A 24 8.65 17.36 2.32
C LEU A 24 9.01 15.95 1.84
N PHE A 25 9.96 15.28 2.51
CA PHE A 25 10.36 13.92 2.17
C PHE A 25 9.19 12.95 2.23
N ILE A 26 8.38 12.98 3.30
CA ILE A 26 7.22 12.08 3.42
C ILE A 26 6.08 12.47 2.45
N LEU A 27 5.93 13.75 2.12
CA LEU A 27 4.94 14.19 1.14
C LEU A 27 5.32 13.75 -0.28
N LEU A 28 6.60 13.90 -0.66
CA LEU A 28 7.12 13.40 -1.93
C LEU A 28 7.08 11.88 -1.99
N GLY A 29 7.46 11.20 -0.90
CA GLY A 29 7.36 9.75 -0.76
C GLY A 29 5.92 9.27 -0.89
N GLY A 30 4.98 9.88 -0.16
CA GLY A 30 3.55 9.57 -0.26
C GLY A 30 2.99 9.80 -1.67
N GLY A 31 3.37 10.90 -2.32
CA GLY A 31 2.97 11.18 -3.70
C GLY A 31 3.51 10.15 -4.69
N TYR A 32 4.80 9.80 -4.58
CA TYR A 32 5.42 8.77 -5.41
C TYR A 32 4.77 7.39 -5.17
N ALA A 33 4.50 7.03 -3.91
CA ALA A 33 3.85 5.78 -3.55
C ALA A 33 2.44 5.65 -4.14
N ILE A 34 1.65 6.73 -4.10
CA ILE A 34 0.32 6.76 -4.73
C ILE A 34 0.43 6.64 -6.25
N ALA A 35 1.36 7.37 -6.88
CA ALA A 35 1.57 7.31 -8.32
C ALA A 35 2.02 5.92 -8.78
N TYR A 36 2.96 5.31 -8.07
CA TYR A 36 3.46 3.97 -8.32
C TYR A 36 2.35 2.92 -8.18
N GLY A 37 1.61 2.95 -7.07
CA GLY A 37 0.52 2.01 -6.82
C GLY A 37 -0.63 2.16 -7.82
N TRP A 38 -0.96 3.38 -8.24
CA TRP A 38 -1.91 3.63 -9.32
C TRP A 38 -1.45 3.08 -10.67
N LEU A 39 -0.19 3.30 -11.03
CA LEU A 39 0.38 2.77 -12.27
C LEU A 39 0.32 1.23 -12.29
N ASN A 40 0.66 0.60 -11.16
CA ASN A 40 0.59 -0.85 -11.02
C ASN A 40 -0.84 -1.38 -11.12
N TYR A 41 -1.80 -0.67 -10.49
CA TYR A 41 -3.22 -1.00 -10.59
C TYR A 41 -3.73 -0.97 -12.04
N GLN A 42 -3.34 0.05 -12.80
CA GLN A 42 -3.68 0.15 -14.22
C GLN A 42 -3.04 -0.97 -15.04
N HIS A 43 -1.77 -1.29 -14.78
CA HIS A 43 -1.07 -2.38 -15.45
C HIS A 43 -1.80 -3.72 -15.26
N TYR A 44 -2.18 -4.06 -14.02
CA TYR A 44 -2.94 -5.28 -13.74
C TYR A 44 -4.31 -5.32 -14.41
N ARG A 45 -4.98 -4.16 -14.49
CA ARG A 45 -6.29 -4.08 -15.16
C ARG A 45 -6.15 -4.34 -16.66
N THR A 46 -5.16 -3.73 -17.31
CA THR A 46 -4.89 -3.96 -18.73
C THR A 46 -4.55 -5.43 -19.01
N GLN A 47 -3.73 -6.08 -18.18
CA GLN A 47 -3.42 -7.51 -18.32
C GLN A 47 -4.69 -8.39 -18.22
N ILE A 48 -5.57 -8.08 -17.27
CA ILE A 48 -6.85 -8.80 -17.12
C ILE A 48 -7.72 -8.61 -18.37
N ASP A 49 -7.86 -7.37 -18.85
CA ASP A 49 -8.66 -7.03 -20.01
C ASP A 49 -8.13 -7.75 -21.28
N GLU A 50 -6.81 -7.77 -21.47
CA GLU A 50 -6.17 -8.51 -22.58
C GLU A 50 -6.42 -10.01 -22.52
N VAL A 51 -6.34 -10.61 -21.33
CA VAL A 51 -6.59 -12.05 -21.14
C VAL A 51 -8.06 -12.39 -21.38
N GLN A 52 -8.98 -11.55 -20.90
CA GLN A 52 -10.41 -11.71 -21.15
C GLN A 52 -10.75 -11.57 -22.64
N GLN A 53 -10.14 -10.60 -23.32
CA GLN A 53 -10.31 -10.42 -24.76
C GLN A 53 -9.80 -11.64 -25.54
N LYS A 54 -8.57 -12.11 -25.25
CA LYS A 54 -8.00 -13.31 -25.89
C LYS A 54 -8.88 -14.55 -25.66
N GLN A 55 -9.46 -14.69 -24.48
CA GLN A 55 -10.38 -15.78 -24.19
C GLN A 55 -11.69 -15.67 -25.00
N ALA A 56 -12.25 -14.47 -25.15
CA ALA A 56 -13.45 -14.24 -25.97
C ALA A 56 -13.21 -14.51 -27.47
N GLU A 57 -12.05 -14.08 -28.00
CA GLU A 57 -11.63 -14.36 -29.38
C GLU A 57 -11.47 -15.87 -29.61
N THR A 58 -10.80 -16.56 -28.69
CA THR A 58 -10.63 -18.02 -28.73
C THR A 58 -11.99 -18.74 -28.66
N TYR A 59 -12.92 -18.25 -27.83
CA TYR A 59 -14.27 -18.80 -27.76
C TYR A 59 -15.00 -18.68 -29.10
N ALA A 60 -14.98 -17.49 -29.72
CA ALA A 60 -15.65 -17.25 -30.99
C ALA A 60 -15.09 -18.13 -32.13
N GLU A 61 -13.77 -18.31 -32.19
CA GLU A 61 -13.14 -19.20 -33.16
C GLU A 61 -13.57 -20.67 -32.97
N LEU A 62 -13.59 -21.13 -31.72
CA LEU A 62 -13.92 -22.50 -31.39
C LEU A 62 -15.42 -22.80 -31.53
N ALA A 63 -16.29 -21.85 -31.17
CA ALA A 63 -17.74 -22.00 -31.28
C ALA A 63 -18.16 -22.39 -32.71
N HIS A 64 -17.64 -21.70 -33.73
CA HIS A 64 -17.90 -22.05 -35.12
C HIS A 64 -17.44 -23.49 -35.48
N LYS A 65 -16.29 -23.93 -34.95
CA LYS A 65 -15.78 -25.29 -35.18
C LYS A 65 -16.65 -26.34 -34.50
N TYR A 66 -17.16 -26.08 -33.30
CA TYR A 66 -18.10 -26.95 -32.59
C TYR A 66 -19.46 -27.03 -33.29
N ASP A 67 -19.99 -25.91 -33.79
CA ASP A 67 -21.23 -25.88 -34.56
C ASP A 67 -21.10 -26.72 -35.84
N THR A 68 -19.99 -26.55 -36.56
CA THR A 68 -19.66 -27.31 -37.76
C THR A 68 -19.54 -28.81 -37.47
N LEU A 69 -18.89 -29.18 -36.36
CA LEU A 69 -18.78 -30.56 -35.91
C LEU A 69 -20.15 -31.17 -35.57
N THR A 70 -21.01 -30.40 -34.90
CA THR A 70 -22.36 -30.85 -34.53
C THR A 70 -23.24 -31.09 -35.76
N GLN A 71 -23.08 -30.28 -36.81
CA GLN A 71 -23.83 -30.43 -38.07
C GLN A 71 -23.34 -31.61 -38.93
N LEU A 72 -22.01 -31.83 -39.02
CA LEU A 72 -21.42 -32.87 -39.86
C LEU A 72 -21.38 -34.25 -39.19
N GLY A 73 -21.37 -34.32 -37.86
CA GLY A 73 -21.27 -35.56 -37.11
C GLY A 73 -20.12 -36.45 -37.60
N ASP A 74 -20.43 -37.69 -37.98
CA ASP A 74 -19.44 -38.67 -38.44
C ASP A 74 -18.80 -38.34 -39.79
N GLN A 75 -19.39 -37.44 -40.58
CA GLN A 75 -18.85 -36.99 -41.87
C GLN A 75 -17.79 -35.88 -41.72
N ALA A 76 -17.55 -35.40 -40.50
CA ALA A 76 -16.56 -34.37 -40.25
C ALA A 76 -15.12 -34.86 -40.52
N PRO A 77 -14.20 -34.00 -40.99
CA PRO A 77 -12.79 -34.32 -41.11
C PRO A 77 -12.20 -34.79 -39.77
N GLU A 78 -11.21 -35.70 -39.77
CA GLU A 78 -10.56 -36.18 -38.54
C GLU A 78 -10.01 -35.04 -37.66
N ARG A 79 -9.47 -33.98 -38.29
CA ARG A 79 -9.00 -32.77 -37.59
C ARG A 79 -10.11 -32.03 -36.85
N LEU A 80 -11.36 -32.13 -37.29
CA LEU A 80 -12.49 -31.54 -36.57
C LEU A 80 -12.92 -32.46 -35.43
N LYS A 81 -12.94 -33.79 -35.66
CA LYS A 81 -13.32 -34.78 -34.65
C LYS A 81 -12.49 -34.70 -33.37
N SER A 82 -11.22 -34.30 -33.45
CA SER A 82 -10.38 -34.08 -32.26
C SER A 82 -10.89 -32.98 -31.33
N PHE A 83 -11.69 -32.02 -31.81
CA PHE A 83 -12.32 -31.03 -30.93
C PHE A 83 -13.47 -31.63 -30.11
N GLY A 84 -14.07 -32.74 -30.53
CA GLY A 84 -15.14 -33.41 -29.80
C GLY A 84 -14.68 -34.13 -28.51
N ASP A 85 -13.38 -34.40 -28.38
CA ASP A 85 -12.80 -34.94 -27.13
C ASP A 85 -12.80 -33.86 -26.04
N PRO A 86 -13.46 -34.10 -24.87
CA PRO A 86 -13.50 -33.15 -23.76
C PRO A 86 -12.13 -32.67 -23.28
N ILE A 87 -11.08 -33.51 -23.38
CA ILE A 87 -9.72 -33.17 -22.95
C ILE A 87 -9.11 -32.16 -23.94
N MET A 88 -9.28 -32.40 -25.24
CA MET A 88 -8.80 -31.50 -26.27
C MET A 88 -9.58 -30.19 -26.26
N ALA A 89 -10.89 -30.25 -26.05
CA ALA A 89 -11.74 -29.08 -25.91
C ALA A 89 -11.22 -28.12 -24.82
N ASP A 90 -10.86 -28.64 -23.64
CA ASP A 90 -10.25 -27.86 -22.56
C ASP A 90 -8.87 -27.30 -22.94
N TRP A 91 -8.04 -28.10 -23.61
CA TRP A 91 -6.71 -27.69 -24.06
C TRP A 91 -6.77 -26.50 -25.03
N TRP A 92 -7.68 -26.54 -26.00
CA TRP A 92 -7.87 -25.51 -27.02
C TRP A 92 -8.57 -24.27 -26.47
N TYR A 93 -9.56 -24.42 -25.59
CA TYR A 93 -10.33 -23.28 -25.08
C TYR A 93 -9.52 -22.37 -24.14
N ARG A 94 -8.50 -22.89 -23.46
CA ARG A 94 -7.59 -22.12 -22.59
C ARG A 94 -8.34 -21.15 -21.65
N ARG A 95 -9.04 -21.71 -20.68
CA ARG A 95 -9.80 -20.92 -19.69
C ARG A 95 -8.86 -20.15 -18.76
N TYR A 96 -9.19 -18.91 -18.45
CA TYR A 96 -8.52 -18.13 -17.43
C TYR A 96 -9.48 -17.78 -16.30
N SER A 97 -8.99 -17.86 -15.07
CA SER A 97 -9.58 -17.20 -13.92
C SER A 97 -8.90 -15.84 -13.76
N THR A 98 -9.67 -14.78 -13.60
CA THR A 98 -9.15 -13.43 -13.38
C THR A 98 -9.60 -12.95 -12.02
N TRP A 99 -8.68 -12.35 -11.26
CA TRP A 99 -9.02 -11.70 -10.00
C TRP A 99 -8.95 -10.19 -10.17
N LEU A 100 -10.09 -9.52 -10.25
CA LEU A 100 -10.12 -8.07 -10.41
C LEU A 100 -9.69 -7.37 -9.10
N PRO A 101 -8.66 -6.53 -9.12
CA PRO A 101 -8.23 -5.80 -7.94
C PRO A 101 -9.27 -4.74 -7.55
N GLY A 102 -9.62 -4.68 -6.26
CA GLY A 102 -10.40 -3.55 -5.72
C GLY A 102 -9.60 -2.26 -5.77
N SER A 103 -10.26 -1.09 -5.78
CA SER A 103 -9.61 0.22 -5.89
C SER A 103 -8.54 0.45 -4.81
N LEU A 104 -8.77 0.03 -3.57
CA LEU A 104 -7.80 0.13 -2.47
C LEU A 104 -6.48 -0.62 -2.71
N SER A 105 -6.43 -1.59 -3.61
CA SER A 105 -5.19 -2.30 -3.95
C SER A 105 -4.14 -1.41 -4.60
N ALA A 106 -4.55 -0.28 -5.19
CA ALA A 106 -3.62 0.74 -5.67
C ALA A 106 -2.92 1.50 -4.53
N LEU A 107 -3.49 1.49 -3.31
CA LEU A 107 -2.90 2.13 -2.13
C LEU A 107 -2.15 1.11 -1.25
N ALA A 108 -2.59 -0.15 -1.25
CA ALA A 108 -1.93 -1.27 -0.59
C ALA A 108 -1.89 -2.49 -1.53
N VAL A 109 -0.76 -2.69 -2.20
CA VAL A 109 -0.55 -3.81 -3.12
C VAL A 109 -0.44 -5.12 -2.34
N GLY A 110 0.31 -5.12 -1.24
CA GLY A 110 0.46 -6.27 -0.35
C GLY A 110 0.99 -7.52 -1.06
N GLN A 111 0.43 -8.69 -0.73
CA GLN A 111 0.85 -9.99 -1.29
C GLN A 111 0.52 -10.16 -2.79
N ARG A 112 -0.29 -9.26 -3.35
CA ARG A 112 -0.71 -9.33 -4.74
C ARG A 112 0.43 -9.08 -5.71
N ASP A 113 1.53 -8.50 -5.24
CA ASP A 113 2.76 -8.32 -6.03
C ASP A 113 3.40 -9.65 -6.47
N GLN A 114 3.23 -10.71 -5.68
CA GLN A 114 3.79 -12.02 -5.99
C GLN A 114 2.83 -12.88 -6.82
N GLN A 115 1.57 -12.49 -6.91
CA GLN A 115 0.52 -13.30 -7.53
C GLN A 115 0.07 -12.70 -8.84
N THR A 116 0.23 -13.45 -9.93
CA THR A 116 -0.29 -13.07 -11.25
C THR A 116 -1.79 -12.78 -11.16
N PRO A 117 -2.29 -11.67 -11.73
CA PRO A 117 -3.71 -11.28 -11.60
C PRO A 117 -4.68 -12.22 -12.33
N TYR A 118 -4.16 -13.13 -13.15
CA TYR A 118 -4.90 -14.16 -13.85
C TYR A 118 -4.20 -15.51 -13.74
N GLN A 119 -4.97 -16.60 -13.81
CA GLN A 119 -4.45 -17.95 -13.79
C GLN A 119 -5.18 -18.82 -14.81
N ARG A 120 -4.43 -19.51 -15.67
CA ARG A 120 -5.03 -20.46 -16.62
C ARG A 120 -5.49 -21.72 -15.89
N ILE A 121 -6.76 -22.08 -16.10
CA ILE A 121 -7.40 -23.30 -15.59
C ILE A 121 -7.39 -24.36 -16.70
N GLN A 122 -7.01 -25.60 -16.34
CA GLN A 122 -7.13 -26.78 -17.21
C GLN A 122 -7.48 -28.00 -16.36
N LEU A 123 -8.09 -29.02 -16.96
CA LEU A 123 -8.54 -30.24 -16.27
C LEU A 123 -7.40 -31.01 -15.56
N TYR A 124 -6.23 -31.11 -16.20
CA TYR A 124 -5.08 -31.86 -15.68
C TYR A 124 -3.95 -30.97 -15.19
N ARG A 125 -4.20 -29.67 -15.05
CA ARG A 125 -3.19 -28.73 -14.57
C ARG A 125 -3.12 -28.79 -13.05
N ASN A 126 -1.92 -29.05 -12.55
CA ASN A 126 -1.61 -28.79 -11.15
C ASN A 126 -1.49 -27.27 -10.96
N VAL A 127 -2.41 -26.70 -10.19
CA VAL A 127 -2.42 -25.27 -9.83
C VAL A 127 -1.17 -24.83 -9.06
N ASN A 128 -0.41 -25.78 -8.49
CA ASN A 128 0.83 -25.52 -7.76
C ASN A 128 2.11 -25.59 -8.62
N LEU A 129 1.99 -25.86 -9.94
CA LEU A 129 3.14 -25.87 -10.85
C LEU A 129 3.34 -24.46 -11.45
N PRO A 130 4.47 -23.78 -11.17
CA PRO A 130 4.69 -22.35 -11.43
C PRO A 130 4.98 -21.99 -12.90
N GLU A 131 4.49 -22.75 -13.89
CA GLU A 131 4.74 -22.51 -15.32
C GLU A 131 4.25 -21.14 -15.85
N LEU A 132 3.54 -20.35 -15.02
CA LEU A 132 3.06 -19.00 -15.33
C LEU A 132 3.54 -17.93 -14.34
N GLU A 133 4.55 -18.22 -13.50
CA GLU A 133 5.27 -17.11 -12.86
C GLU A 133 5.94 -16.31 -13.97
N GLU A 134 5.44 -15.11 -14.22
CA GLU A 134 6.19 -14.12 -14.99
C GLU A 134 7.57 -14.02 -14.34
N ILE A 135 8.63 -14.06 -15.15
CA ILE A 135 10.00 -13.97 -14.64
C ILE A 135 10.16 -12.58 -14.01
N ASN A 136 9.95 -12.53 -12.71
CA ASN A 136 10.07 -11.34 -11.90
C ASN A 136 11.46 -11.31 -11.28
N ASN A 137 11.99 -10.11 -11.07
CA ASN A 137 13.27 -9.96 -10.41
C ASN A 137 13.13 -10.37 -8.92
N PRO A 138 13.79 -11.44 -8.45
CA PRO A 138 13.65 -11.90 -7.07
C PRO A 138 14.16 -10.86 -6.06
N GLU A 139 15.15 -10.04 -6.43
CA GLU A 139 15.63 -8.95 -5.56
C GLU A 139 14.58 -7.85 -5.41
N GLN A 140 13.84 -7.56 -6.48
CA GLN A 140 12.75 -6.59 -6.45
C GLN A 140 11.59 -7.09 -5.58
N LEU A 141 11.21 -8.37 -5.72
CA LEU A 141 10.16 -8.99 -4.91
C LEU A 141 10.53 -9.05 -3.41
N LEU A 142 11.80 -9.26 -3.08
CA LEU A 142 12.29 -9.24 -1.70
C LEU A 142 12.28 -7.83 -1.10
N ALA A 143 12.63 -6.81 -1.88
CA ALA A 143 12.56 -5.41 -1.45
C ALA A 143 11.11 -4.94 -1.24
N GLY A 144 10.17 -5.52 -1.99
CA GLY A 144 8.75 -5.20 -1.95
C GLY A 144 8.43 -3.89 -2.68
N ASN A 145 7.13 -3.62 -2.79
CA ASN A 145 6.63 -2.43 -3.47
C ASN A 145 6.64 -1.19 -2.58
N PHE A 146 6.97 -0.05 -3.19
CA PHE A 146 6.84 1.24 -2.55
C PHE A 146 5.41 1.79 -2.74
N ASP A 147 4.47 1.27 -1.94
CA ASP A 147 3.06 1.69 -1.94
C ASP A 147 2.72 2.58 -0.72
N LEU A 148 1.49 3.10 -0.66
CA LEU A 148 1.09 3.98 0.43
C LEU A 148 1.13 3.24 1.78
N SER A 149 0.81 1.94 1.79
CA SER A 149 0.90 1.11 2.99
C SER A 149 2.33 1.05 3.54
N PHE A 150 3.35 0.96 2.67
CA PHE A 150 4.75 0.98 3.05
C PHE A 150 5.13 2.29 3.74
N VAL A 151 4.68 3.43 3.17
CA VAL A 151 4.91 4.76 3.76
C VAL A 151 4.29 4.84 5.17
N LEU A 152 3.07 4.33 5.33
CA LEU A 152 2.36 4.40 6.61
C LEU A 152 2.91 3.44 7.67
N VAL A 153 3.29 2.23 7.27
CA VAL A 153 3.72 1.15 8.17
C VAL A 153 5.20 1.29 8.55
N TYR A 154 6.07 1.72 7.63
CA TYR A 154 7.52 1.76 7.85
C TYR A 154 8.08 3.18 7.98
N LEU A 155 7.75 4.08 7.05
CA LEU A 155 8.35 5.42 7.04
C LEU A 155 7.82 6.30 8.18
N LEU A 156 6.50 6.35 8.39
CA LEU A 156 5.93 7.20 9.43
C LEU A 156 6.45 6.88 10.84
N PRO A 157 6.52 5.61 11.30
CA PRO A 157 7.14 5.29 12.59
C PRO A 157 8.57 5.77 12.72
N LEU A 158 9.36 5.66 11.64
CA LEU A 158 10.74 6.13 11.63
C LEU A 158 10.81 7.65 11.80
N LEU A 159 9.90 8.40 11.18
CA LEU A 159 9.77 9.84 11.41
C LEU A 159 9.36 10.18 12.85
N VAL A 160 8.44 9.41 13.44
CA VAL A 160 8.05 9.58 14.86
C VAL A 160 9.28 9.44 15.77
N ILE A 161 10.13 8.44 15.51
CA ILE A 161 11.36 8.21 16.28
C ILE A 161 12.35 9.36 16.08
N VAL A 162 12.61 9.79 14.84
CA VAL A 162 13.57 10.85 14.53
C VAL A 162 13.14 12.19 15.14
N LEU A 163 11.87 12.57 15.01
CA LEU A 163 11.34 13.80 15.59
C LEU A 163 11.32 13.73 17.13
N GLY A 164 11.01 12.56 17.67
CA GLY A 164 10.98 12.28 19.10
C GLY A 164 12.35 12.20 19.76
N PHE A 165 13.42 11.91 19.00
CA PHE A 165 14.76 11.71 19.52
C PHE A 165 15.29 12.93 20.27
N ASN A 166 15.01 14.14 19.79
CA ASN A 166 15.48 15.38 20.43
C ASN A 166 14.47 16.00 21.39
N ALA A 167 13.37 15.30 21.73
CA ALA A 167 12.26 15.89 22.48
C ALA A 167 12.63 16.43 23.87
N LEU A 168 13.62 15.84 24.55
CA LEU A 168 14.15 16.34 25.84
C LEU A 168 15.67 16.51 25.86
N SER A 169 16.39 15.73 25.05
CA SER A 169 17.85 15.69 25.05
C SER A 169 18.46 17.04 24.68
N GLN A 170 17.90 17.70 23.66
CA GLN A 170 18.38 19.01 23.20
C GLN A 170 18.32 20.06 24.31
N ASP A 171 17.17 20.20 24.98
CA ASP A 171 16.99 21.16 26.07
C ASP A 171 17.85 20.85 27.30
N ARG A 172 18.18 19.57 27.52
CA ARG A 172 19.06 19.13 28.61
C ARG A 172 20.51 19.54 28.34
N GLU A 173 20.98 19.36 27.11
CA GLU A 173 22.34 19.72 26.68
C GLU A 173 22.53 21.24 26.60
N GLU A 174 21.51 21.98 26.16
CA GLU A 174 21.54 23.44 26.06
C GLU A 174 21.25 24.15 27.41
N GLY A 175 20.98 23.42 28.49
CA GLY A 175 20.65 23.98 29.82
C GLY A 175 19.29 24.67 29.90
N ILE A 176 18.49 24.64 28.83
CA ILE A 176 17.14 25.22 28.77
C ILE A 176 16.20 24.49 29.73
N LEU A 177 16.38 23.19 29.92
CA LEU A 177 15.52 22.37 30.77
C LEU A 177 15.51 22.86 32.23
N SER A 178 16.63 23.35 32.77
CA SER A 178 16.66 23.94 34.11
C SER A 178 15.89 25.26 34.19
N LEU A 179 15.93 26.07 33.15
CA LEU A 179 15.17 27.33 33.09
C LEU A 179 13.65 27.06 33.04
N LEU A 180 13.23 26.08 32.22
CA LEU A 180 11.82 25.69 32.12
C LEU A 180 11.29 25.12 33.45
N LYS A 181 12.11 24.38 34.20
CA LYS A 181 11.77 23.89 35.55
C LYS A 181 11.51 25.03 36.53
N VAL A 182 12.33 26.08 36.51
CA VAL A 182 12.14 27.28 37.36
C VAL A 182 10.84 28.01 37.02
N GLN A 183 10.40 27.97 35.76
CA GLN A 183 9.11 28.51 35.32
C GLN A 183 7.90 27.64 35.70
N GLY A 184 8.10 26.55 36.46
CA GLY A 184 7.04 25.66 36.94
C GLY A 184 6.65 24.54 35.98
N LEU A 185 7.43 24.30 34.92
CA LEU A 185 7.17 23.22 33.96
C LEU A 185 7.83 21.92 34.40
N THR A 186 7.06 20.83 34.39
CA THR A 186 7.61 19.50 34.64
C THR A 186 8.19 18.89 33.35
N PRO A 187 9.30 18.13 33.42
CA PRO A 187 9.84 17.44 32.24
C PRO A 187 8.83 16.51 31.56
N LYS A 188 7.94 15.89 32.34
CA LYS A 188 6.87 15.02 31.83
C LYS A 188 5.86 15.80 30.98
N GLN A 189 5.39 16.95 31.47
CA GLN A 189 4.46 17.81 30.71
C GLN A 189 5.08 18.28 29.40
N LEU A 190 6.37 18.64 29.41
CA LEU A 190 7.09 19.05 28.20
C LEU A 190 7.19 17.89 27.19
N LEU A 191 7.58 16.71 27.66
CA LEU A 191 7.68 15.50 26.84
C LEU A 191 6.36 15.15 26.15
N PHE A 192 5.27 15.02 26.93
CA PHE A 192 3.97 14.65 26.38
C PHE A 192 3.42 15.71 25.44
N THR A 193 3.67 16.99 25.71
CA THR A 193 3.24 18.09 24.82
C THR A 193 3.99 18.03 23.48
N ARG A 194 5.31 17.83 23.50
CA ARG A 194 6.14 17.72 22.29
C ARG A 194 5.80 16.50 21.46
N VAL A 195 5.74 15.33 22.09
CA VAL A 195 5.37 14.08 21.41
C VAL A 195 3.94 14.17 20.87
N GLY A 196 3.00 14.75 21.64
CA GLY A 196 1.62 14.96 21.20
C GLY A 196 1.50 15.90 19.99
N LEU A 197 2.25 17.00 19.95
CA LEU A 197 2.29 17.90 18.80
C LEU A 197 2.89 17.23 17.55
N GLN A 198 3.99 16.49 17.72
CA GLN A 198 4.63 15.73 16.64
C GLN A 198 3.68 14.67 16.08
N PHE A 199 3.03 13.92 16.97
CA PHE A 199 2.01 12.95 16.61
C PHE A 199 0.87 13.63 15.85
N GLY A 200 0.29 14.71 16.37
CA GLY A 200 -0.83 15.40 15.72
C GLY A 200 -0.48 15.93 14.33
N LEU A 201 0.74 16.41 14.15
CA LEU A 201 1.21 16.89 12.85
C LEU A 201 1.43 15.75 11.85
N LEU A 202 2.14 14.68 12.26
CA LEU A 202 2.32 13.51 11.41
C LEU A 202 0.98 12.83 11.09
N TRP A 203 0.06 12.83 12.05
CA TRP A 203 -1.29 12.32 11.86
C TRP A 203 -2.08 13.13 10.85
N GLY A 204 -2.10 14.46 10.99
CA GLY A 204 -2.73 15.36 10.02
C GLY A 204 -2.15 15.21 8.61
N LEU A 205 -0.83 15.00 8.50
CA LEU A 205 -0.17 14.76 7.23
C LEU A 205 -0.55 13.39 6.63
N SER A 206 -0.66 12.36 7.47
CA SER A 206 -1.11 11.03 7.05
C SER A 206 -2.54 11.09 6.52
N ILE A 207 -3.43 11.79 7.22
CA ILE A 207 -4.81 12.06 6.77
C ILE A 207 -4.80 12.73 5.40
N LEU A 208 -3.98 13.78 5.22
CA LEU A 208 -3.88 14.49 3.94
C LEU A 208 -3.43 13.56 2.81
N ILE A 209 -2.35 12.80 2.99
CA ILE A 209 -1.82 11.88 1.98
C ILE A 209 -2.84 10.79 1.66
N CYS A 210 -3.48 10.20 2.67
CA CYS A 210 -4.54 9.20 2.49
C CYS A 210 -5.73 9.77 1.72
N SER A 211 -6.19 10.98 2.03
CA SER A 211 -7.26 11.65 1.28
C SER A 211 -6.90 11.89 -0.18
N ILE A 212 -5.66 12.33 -0.46
CA ILE A 212 -5.17 12.48 -1.83
C ILE A 212 -5.14 11.11 -2.53
N GLY A 213 -4.64 10.07 -1.87
CA GLY A 213 -4.60 8.71 -2.42
C GLY A 213 -5.99 8.18 -2.78
N PHE A 214 -6.97 8.31 -1.88
CA PHE A 214 -8.35 7.91 -2.13
C PHE A 214 -8.97 8.68 -3.31
N ALA A 215 -8.73 9.99 -3.40
CA ALA A 215 -9.21 10.82 -4.49
C ALA A 215 -8.59 10.42 -5.84
N VAL A 216 -7.28 10.21 -5.90
CA VAL A 216 -6.54 9.85 -7.12
C VAL A 216 -6.96 8.48 -7.64
N VAL A 217 -7.11 7.51 -6.74
CA VAL A 217 -7.44 6.12 -7.09
C VAL A 217 -8.94 5.94 -7.37
N GLY A 218 -9.77 6.91 -7.00
CA GLY A 218 -11.23 6.78 -7.08
C GLY A 218 -11.78 5.71 -6.14
N ALA A 219 -11.17 5.57 -4.96
CA ALA A 219 -11.62 4.62 -3.96
C ALA A 219 -12.92 5.07 -3.29
N ASP A 220 -13.72 4.12 -2.80
CA ASP A 220 -14.95 4.44 -2.08
C ASP A 220 -14.61 5.09 -0.73
N TRP A 221 -15.10 6.32 -0.54
CA TRP A 221 -14.91 7.11 0.67
C TRP A 221 -15.54 6.47 1.92
N ALA A 222 -16.45 5.49 1.76
CA ALA A 222 -16.95 4.69 2.87
C ALA A 222 -15.84 3.96 3.63
N TYR A 223 -14.75 3.57 2.96
CA TYR A 223 -13.61 2.89 3.59
C TYR A 223 -12.58 3.84 4.18
N TRP A 224 -12.64 5.14 3.84
CA TRP A 224 -11.65 6.13 4.27
C TRP A 224 -11.57 6.28 5.80
N PRO A 225 -12.69 6.35 6.56
CA PRO A 225 -12.61 6.43 8.02
C PRO A 225 -11.95 5.20 8.64
N ALA A 226 -12.26 4.00 8.13
CA ALA A 226 -11.65 2.77 8.63
C ALA A 226 -10.14 2.72 8.33
N TRP A 227 -9.74 3.16 7.15
CA TRP A 227 -8.33 3.25 6.75
C TRP A 227 -7.55 4.19 7.67
N VAL A 228 -8.02 5.43 7.81
CA VAL A 228 -7.39 6.43 8.68
C VAL A 228 -7.44 5.97 10.12
N LEU A 229 -8.58 5.56 10.67
CA LEU A 229 -8.62 5.10 12.06
C LEU A 229 -7.75 3.87 12.32
N GLY A 230 -7.54 3.01 11.33
CA GLY A 230 -6.62 1.87 11.43
C GLY A 230 -5.15 2.27 11.59
N CYS A 231 -4.70 3.33 10.92
CA CYS A 231 -3.32 3.81 11.04
C CYS A 231 -3.05 4.57 12.34
N GLY A 232 -4.09 5.08 13.01
CA GLY A 232 -3.97 5.92 14.21
C GLY A 232 -3.32 5.18 15.39
N PRO A 233 -3.85 4.02 15.81
CA PRO A 233 -3.27 3.19 16.87
C PRO A 233 -1.82 2.81 16.60
N TRP A 234 -1.46 2.56 15.35
CA TRP A 234 -0.08 2.26 14.96
C TRP A 234 0.86 3.42 15.29
N LEU A 235 0.50 4.65 14.90
CA LEU A 235 1.30 5.82 15.24
C LEU A 235 1.28 6.17 16.72
N ILE A 236 0.16 5.95 17.42
CA ILE A 236 0.07 6.12 18.87
C ILE A 236 1.04 5.18 19.58
N LEU A 237 1.12 3.92 19.14
CA LEU A 237 2.05 2.93 19.70
C LEU A 237 3.50 3.43 19.60
N TRP A 238 3.92 3.89 18.42
CA TRP A 238 5.29 4.40 18.22
C TRP A 238 5.56 5.69 18.99
N ALA A 239 4.60 6.61 19.05
CA ALA A 239 4.70 7.81 19.87
C ALA A 239 4.83 7.46 21.37
N GLY A 240 4.08 6.44 21.81
CA GLY A 240 4.15 5.90 23.16
C GLY A 240 5.52 5.27 23.48
N LEU A 241 6.09 4.49 22.55
CA LEU A 241 7.43 3.91 22.69
C LEU A 241 8.51 4.99 22.81
N VAL A 242 8.43 6.04 21.99
CA VAL A 242 9.34 7.20 22.07
C VAL A 242 9.21 7.89 23.43
N ALA A 243 7.98 8.17 23.88
CA ALA A 243 7.75 8.80 25.17
C ALA A 243 8.27 7.94 26.34
N LEU A 244 8.04 6.62 26.29
CA LEU A 244 8.53 5.68 27.30
C LEU A 244 10.07 5.64 27.34
N GLY A 245 10.71 5.52 26.19
CA GLY A 245 12.18 5.50 26.09
C GLY A 245 12.82 6.78 26.65
N LYS A 246 12.20 7.94 26.40
CA LYS A 246 12.65 9.21 26.96
C LYS A 246 12.36 9.37 28.45
N HIS A 247 11.26 8.83 28.95
CA HIS A 247 10.95 8.83 30.37
C HIS A 247 11.94 7.95 31.17
N LEU A 248 12.34 6.79 30.64
CA LEU A 248 13.28 5.88 31.31
C LEU A 248 14.73 6.41 31.33
N GLY A 249 15.12 7.22 30.34
CA GLY A 249 16.46 7.81 30.28
C GLY A 249 16.60 9.20 30.93
N ALA A 250 15.51 9.76 31.47
CA ALA A 250 15.50 11.09 32.11
C ALA A 250 15.84 11.00 33.59
#